data_AF-A0A2V8R428-F1
#
_entry.id   AF-A0A2V8R428-F1
#
_cell.length_a   1.000
_cell.length_b   1.000
_cell.length_c   1.000
_cell.angle_alpha   90.00
_cell.angle_beta   90.00
_cell.angle_gamma   90.00
#
_symmetry.space_group_name_H-M   'P 1'
#
loop_
_entity.id
_entity.type
_entity.pdbx_description
1 polymer ?
#
loop_
_entity_poly.entity_id
_entity_poly.type
_entity_poly.pdbx_seq_one_letter_code
_entity_poly.pdbx_strand_id
1 'polypeptide(L)'
;MKDSRTDNNRPARGGAPRQEGFTILETVVALLIMMVVGFGAVSLFVFSMNYNSGAADRARALALAQQRMEILRGTDYSNLSTVVSAMPTSENVGSPNTPDNDQRTFNVTTTLADDANVQNSHQKVIIVTVTPADAGRWTSGGVTLRCYRSENVMGTN
;
A
#
# COMPACT_ATOMS: atom_id res chain seq x y z
N MET A 1 -77.51 -2.75 52.61
CA MET A 1 -76.10 -2.96 52.99
C MET A 1 -75.32 -3.07 51.68
N LYS A 2 -74.65 -1.96 51.32
CA LYS A 2 -73.68 -1.70 50.24
C LYS A 2 -73.82 -2.41 48.88
N ASP A 3 -74.17 -1.60 47.89
CA ASP A 3 -74.01 -1.82 46.46
C ASP A 3 -72.58 -2.23 46.07
N SER A 4 -72.45 -3.40 45.45
CA SER A 4 -71.25 -3.82 44.74
C SER A 4 -71.16 -3.08 43.40
N ARG A 5 -70.44 -1.96 43.41
CA ARG A 5 -70.03 -1.24 42.20
C ARG A 5 -69.01 -2.08 41.41
N THR A 6 -69.35 -2.31 40.16
CA THR A 6 -68.54 -2.89 39.09
C THR A 6 -67.34 -2.00 38.76
N ASP A 7 -66.13 -2.45 39.09
CA ASP A 7 -64.88 -1.88 38.56
C ASP A 7 -64.45 -2.67 37.32
N ASN A 8 -65.01 -2.29 36.18
CA ASN A 8 -64.62 -2.78 34.86
C ASN A 8 -63.36 -2.05 34.39
N ASN A 9 -62.22 -2.30 35.03
CA ASN A 9 -60.94 -1.72 34.65
C ASN A 9 -60.33 -2.50 33.47
N ARG A 10 -60.85 -2.30 32.27
CA ARG A 10 -60.20 -2.78 31.04
C ARG A 10 -59.11 -1.76 30.66
N PRO A 11 -57.83 -2.16 30.60
CA PRO A 11 -56.79 -1.24 30.14
C PRO A 11 -57.12 -0.77 28.73
N ALA A 12 -57.15 0.55 28.55
CA ALA A 12 -57.28 1.17 27.25
C ALA A 12 -56.26 0.55 26.30
N ARG A 13 -56.74 -0.10 25.25
CA ARG A 13 -55.93 -0.61 24.15
C ARG A 13 -55.20 0.60 23.56
N GLY A 14 -53.95 0.81 23.96
CA GLY A 14 -53.06 1.81 23.38
C GLY A 14 -53.14 1.65 21.86
N GLY A 15 -53.56 2.73 21.19
CA GLY A 15 -53.75 2.73 19.75
C GLY A 15 -52.51 2.19 19.07
N ALA A 16 -52.66 1.16 18.25
CA ALA A 16 -51.57 0.70 17.41
C ALA A 16 -51.05 1.90 16.62
N PRO A 17 -49.74 2.16 16.59
CA PRO A 17 -49.19 3.28 15.84
C PRO A 17 -49.65 3.13 14.39
N ARG A 18 -50.24 4.20 13.83
CA ARG A 18 -50.62 4.24 12.42
C ARG A 18 -49.35 4.01 11.61
N GLN A 19 -49.32 2.89 10.88
CA GLN A 19 -48.29 2.62 9.89
C GLN A 19 -48.60 3.51 8.68
N GLU A 20 -48.05 4.71 8.68
CA GLU A 20 -48.11 5.60 7.52
C GLU A 20 -47.13 5.05 6.48
N GLY A 21 -47.68 4.55 5.37
CA GLY A 21 -46.89 4.07 4.24
C GLY A 21 -46.15 5.23 3.57
N PHE A 22 -45.04 4.90 2.90
CA PHE A 22 -44.22 5.88 2.19
C PHE A 22 -45.01 6.51 1.03
N THR A 23 -44.94 7.83 0.88
CA THR A 23 -45.62 8.48 -0.25
C THR A 23 -44.84 8.26 -1.54
N ILE A 24 -45.52 8.25 -2.70
CA ILE A 24 -44.84 8.08 -4.01
C ILE A 24 -43.80 9.18 -4.22
N LEU A 25 -44.12 10.42 -3.85
CA LEU A 25 -43.17 11.53 -3.95
C LEU A 25 -41.90 11.27 -3.11
N GLU A 26 -42.06 10.74 -1.91
CA GLU A 26 -40.96 10.39 -1.02
C GLU A 26 -40.11 9.26 -1.60
N THR A 27 -40.73 8.23 -2.21
CA THR A 27 -39.97 7.18 -2.91
C THR A 27 -39.16 7.73 -4.09
N VAL A 28 -39.70 8.69 -4.85
CA VAL A 28 -38.99 9.32 -5.97
C VAL A 28 -37.80 10.13 -5.46
N VAL A 29 -37.98 10.92 -4.40
CA VAL A 29 -36.88 11.69 -3.79
C VAL A 29 -35.83 10.74 -3.18
N ALA A 30 -36.23 9.66 -2.52
CA ALA A 30 -35.33 8.67 -1.96
C ALA A 30 -34.50 7.96 -3.05
N LEU A 31 -35.11 7.61 -4.19
CA LEU A 31 -34.38 7.01 -5.32
C LEU A 31 -33.35 7.98 -5.92
N LEU A 32 -33.67 9.28 -6.03
CA LEU A 32 -32.72 10.30 -6.48
C LEU A 32 -31.53 10.44 -5.52
N ILE A 33 -31.80 10.49 -4.21
CA ILE A 33 -30.74 10.56 -3.20
C ILE A 33 -29.86 9.31 -3.25
N MET A 34 -30.47 8.12 -3.32
CA MET A 34 -29.74 6.86 -3.42
C MET A 34 -28.91 6.76 -4.70
N MET A 35 -29.38 7.32 -5.82
CA MET A 35 -28.61 7.40 -7.06
C MET A 35 -27.34 8.25 -6.89
N VAL A 36 -27.46 9.45 -6.30
CA VAL A 36 -26.30 10.33 -6.05
C VAL A 36 -25.30 9.67 -5.10
N VAL A 37 -25.79 9.05 -4.02
CA VAL A 37 -24.94 8.32 -3.06
C VAL A 37 -24.25 7.13 -3.74
N GLY A 38 -24.97 6.40 -4.59
CA GLY A 38 -24.43 5.27 -5.35
C GLY A 38 -23.26 5.67 -6.25
N PHE A 39 -23.36 6.78 -6.98
CA PHE A 39 -22.24 7.30 -7.78
C PHE A 39 -21.04 7.69 -6.93
N GLY A 40 -21.28 8.28 -5.75
CA GLY A 40 -20.22 8.57 -4.77
C GLY A 40 -19.47 7.31 -4.35
N ALA A 41 -20.20 6.25 -3.97
CA ALA A 41 -19.60 4.97 -3.56
C ALA A 41 -18.79 4.30 -4.68
N VAL A 42 -19.30 4.30 -5.92
CA VAL A 42 -18.58 3.75 -7.08
C VAL A 42 -17.27 4.51 -7.33
N SER A 43 -17.28 5.84 -7.22
CA SER A 43 -16.07 6.64 -7.40
C SER A 43 -14.98 6.31 -6.38
N LEU A 44 -15.35 6.11 -5.10
CA LEU A 44 -14.43 5.72 -4.04
C LEU A 44 -13.90 4.30 -4.25
N PHE A 45 -14.74 3.40 -4.74
CA PHE A 45 -14.35 2.03 -5.04
C PHE A 45 -13.32 1.97 -6.17
N VAL A 46 -13.56 2.69 -7.27
CA VAL A 46 -12.61 2.79 -8.40
C VAL A 46 -11.31 3.43 -7.94
N PHE A 47 -11.36 4.48 -7.13
CA PHE A 47 -10.17 5.07 -6.53
C PHE A 47 -9.38 4.05 -5.70
N SER A 48 -10.06 3.31 -4.82
CA SER A 48 -9.45 2.31 -3.95
C SER A 48 -8.80 1.16 -4.72
N MET A 49 -9.44 0.69 -5.80
CA MET A 49 -8.87 -0.31 -6.70
C MET A 49 -7.59 0.18 -7.37
N ASN A 50 -7.60 1.40 -7.91
CA ASN A 50 -6.43 1.98 -8.57
C ASN A 50 -5.29 2.25 -7.58
N TYR A 51 -5.60 2.61 -6.34
CA TYR A 51 -4.58 2.80 -5.31
C TYR A 51 -3.91 1.48 -4.90
N ASN A 52 -4.70 0.40 -4.79
CA ASN A 52 -4.21 -0.91 -4.37
C ASN A 52 -3.48 -1.68 -5.49
N SER A 53 -3.76 -1.38 -6.77
CA SER A 53 -3.10 -2.08 -7.89
C SER A 53 -1.58 -1.91 -7.89
N GLY A 54 -1.05 -0.83 -7.33
CA GLY A 54 0.40 -0.61 -7.17
C GLY A 54 1.07 -1.42 -6.07
N ALA A 55 0.33 -2.20 -5.25
CA ALA A 55 0.91 -3.00 -4.18
C ALA A 55 1.81 -4.14 -4.72
N ALA A 56 1.41 -4.76 -5.84
CA ALA A 56 2.20 -5.82 -6.48
C ALA A 56 3.55 -5.28 -6.99
N ASP A 57 3.56 -4.10 -7.60
CA ASP A 57 4.79 -3.46 -8.08
C ASP A 57 5.74 -3.13 -6.93
N ARG A 58 5.22 -2.65 -5.78
CA ARG A 58 6.03 -2.40 -4.59
C ARG A 58 6.64 -3.68 -4.02
N ALA A 59 5.88 -4.77 -3.98
CA ALA A 59 6.38 -6.06 -3.51
C ALA A 59 7.52 -6.59 -4.40
N ARG A 60 7.39 -6.44 -5.73
CA ARG A 60 8.45 -6.80 -6.69
C ARG A 60 9.67 -5.89 -6.58
N ALA A 61 9.46 -4.59 -6.46
CA ALA A 61 10.53 -3.63 -6.23
C ALA A 61 11.30 -3.93 -4.94
N LEU A 62 10.60 -4.32 -3.87
CA LEU A 62 11.22 -4.74 -2.61
C LEU A 62 12.03 -6.02 -2.77
N ALA A 63 11.48 -7.05 -3.43
CA ALA A 63 12.21 -8.29 -3.69
C ALA A 63 13.49 -8.04 -4.51
N LEU A 64 13.40 -7.20 -5.55
CA LEU A 64 14.56 -6.81 -6.36
C LEU A 64 15.59 -6.03 -5.51
N ALA A 65 15.13 -5.07 -4.70
CA ALA A 65 16.00 -4.32 -3.81
C ALA A 65 16.71 -5.26 -2.82
N GLN A 66 15.99 -6.23 -2.24
CA GLN A 66 16.56 -7.22 -1.32
C GLN A 66 17.59 -8.11 -2.01
N GLN A 67 17.30 -8.59 -3.22
CA GLN A 67 18.24 -9.39 -4.00
C GLN A 67 19.55 -8.60 -4.27
N ARG A 68 19.43 -7.34 -4.67
CA ARG A 68 20.59 -6.44 -4.86
C ARG A 68 21.39 -6.27 -3.59
N MET A 69 20.71 -6.02 -2.48
CA MET A 69 21.33 -5.87 -1.17
C MET A 69 22.08 -7.13 -0.74
N GLU A 70 21.54 -8.31 -1.03
CA GLU A 70 22.20 -9.57 -0.70
C GLU A 70 23.46 -9.80 -1.54
N ILE A 71 23.41 -9.52 -2.85
CA ILE A 71 24.60 -9.59 -3.71
C ILE A 71 25.70 -8.64 -3.18
N LEU A 72 25.33 -7.41 -2.80
CA LEU A 72 26.27 -6.43 -2.27
C LEU A 72 26.80 -6.81 -0.88
N ARG A 73 26.01 -7.52 -0.07
CA ARG A 73 26.46 -8.09 1.20
C ARG A 73 27.49 -9.21 1.00
N GLY A 74 27.27 -10.07 0.01
CA GLY A 74 28.15 -11.20 -0.30
C GLY A 74 29.43 -10.84 -1.07
N THR A 75 29.48 -9.66 -1.70
CA THR A 75 30.66 -9.16 -2.43
C THR A 75 31.79 -8.82 -1.45
N ASP A 76 33.08 -8.86 -1.81
CA ASP A 76 34.15 -8.39 -0.91
C ASP A 76 34.12 -6.86 -0.71
N TYR A 77 34.58 -6.39 0.45
CA TYR A 77 34.54 -4.95 0.78
C TYR A 77 35.35 -4.09 -0.19
N SER A 78 36.53 -4.57 -0.61
CA SER A 78 37.39 -3.89 -1.61
C SER A 78 36.76 -3.82 -3.00
N ASN A 79 35.89 -4.77 -3.35
CA ASN A 79 35.30 -4.91 -4.67
C ASN A 79 33.89 -4.27 -4.78
N LEU A 80 33.34 -3.75 -3.68
CA LEU A 80 32.01 -3.12 -3.63
C LEU A 80 31.80 -2.07 -4.71
N SER A 81 32.75 -1.13 -4.86
CA SER A 81 32.61 -0.04 -5.83
C SER A 81 32.54 -0.56 -7.27
N THR A 82 33.38 -1.55 -7.60
CA THR A 82 33.44 -2.14 -8.94
C THR A 82 32.16 -2.89 -9.27
N VAL A 83 31.64 -3.67 -8.30
CA VAL A 83 30.40 -4.42 -8.48
C VAL A 83 29.20 -3.48 -8.61
N VAL A 84 29.11 -2.42 -7.80
CA VAL A 84 28.04 -1.42 -7.91
C VAL A 84 28.03 -0.77 -9.31
N SER A 85 29.18 -0.40 -9.85
CA SER A 85 29.28 0.19 -11.19
C SER A 85 28.94 -0.79 -12.32
N ALA A 86 29.08 -2.10 -12.09
CA ALA A 86 28.76 -3.14 -13.07
C ALA A 86 27.30 -3.61 -13.01
N MET A 87 26.56 -3.30 -11.93
CA MET A 87 25.16 -3.70 -11.80
C MET A 87 24.26 -2.92 -12.77
N PRO A 88 23.28 -3.59 -13.41
CA PRO A 88 22.38 -2.91 -14.32
C PRO A 88 21.44 -1.97 -13.56
N THR A 89 21.23 -0.79 -14.15
CA THR A 89 20.36 0.26 -13.63
C THR A 89 18.90 0.10 -14.05
N SER A 90 18.61 -0.90 -14.89
CA SER A 90 17.25 -1.25 -15.33
C SER A 90 17.13 -2.77 -15.39
N GLU A 91 16.07 -3.31 -14.79
CA GLU A 91 15.75 -4.73 -14.83
C GLU A 91 14.27 -5.00 -15.07
N ASN A 92 14.00 -6.04 -15.86
CA ASN A 92 12.67 -6.54 -16.13
C ASN A 92 12.36 -7.66 -15.14
N VAL A 93 11.36 -7.46 -14.29
CA VAL A 93 10.91 -8.44 -13.29
C VAL A 93 9.55 -8.97 -13.69
N GLY A 94 9.40 -10.29 -13.74
CA GLY A 94 8.16 -10.98 -14.15
C GLY A 94 8.40 -11.93 -15.32
N SER A 95 7.36 -12.69 -15.68
CA SER A 95 7.45 -13.66 -16.78
C SER A 95 7.07 -13.00 -18.12
N PRO A 96 7.88 -13.14 -19.18
CA PRO A 96 7.49 -12.71 -20.52
C PRO A 96 6.44 -13.64 -21.18
N ASN A 97 6.20 -14.82 -20.60
CA ASN A 97 5.38 -15.88 -21.20
C ASN A 97 3.96 -15.99 -20.61
N THR A 98 3.57 -15.07 -19.73
CA THR A 98 2.22 -15.02 -19.17
C THR A 98 1.33 -14.07 -19.96
N PRO A 99 0.05 -14.43 -20.24
CA PRO A 99 -0.86 -13.65 -21.08
C PRO A 99 -1.14 -12.22 -20.58
N ASP A 100 -0.86 -11.92 -19.31
CA ASP A 100 -1.12 -10.62 -18.69
C ASP A 100 0.01 -9.58 -18.84
N ASN A 101 1.09 -9.87 -19.57
CA ASN A 101 2.28 -9.01 -19.65
C ASN A 101 2.75 -8.56 -18.25
N ASP A 102 2.92 -9.56 -17.37
CA ASP A 102 3.30 -9.36 -15.96
C ASP A 102 4.73 -8.83 -15.79
N GLN A 103 5.46 -8.70 -16.89
CA GLN A 103 6.79 -8.11 -16.91
C GLN A 103 6.70 -6.60 -16.68
N ARG A 104 7.40 -6.15 -15.65
CA ARG A 104 7.53 -4.74 -15.29
C ARG A 104 9.00 -4.36 -15.29
N THR A 105 9.29 -3.21 -15.88
CA THR A 105 10.64 -2.63 -15.87
C THR A 105 10.81 -1.76 -14.64
N PHE A 106 11.90 -1.98 -13.92
CA PHE A 106 12.27 -1.20 -12.75
C PHE A 106 13.64 -0.55 -12.96
N ASN A 107 13.72 0.73 -12.65
CA ASN A 107 14.99 1.45 -12.54
C ASN A 107 15.58 1.19 -11.15
N VAL A 108 16.83 0.74 -11.11
CA VAL A 108 17.57 0.44 -9.89
C VAL A 108 18.75 1.40 -9.80
N THR A 109 18.81 2.15 -8.70
CA THR A 109 19.95 3.02 -8.38
C THR A 109 20.60 2.51 -7.11
N THR A 110 21.86 2.11 -7.21
CA THR A 110 22.67 1.72 -6.06
C THR A 110 23.72 2.79 -5.82
N THR A 111 23.76 3.34 -4.62
CA THR A 111 24.81 4.28 -4.21
C THR A 111 25.61 3.71 -3.05
N LEU A 112 26.91 3.97 -3.11
CA LEU A 112 27.88 3.60 -2.10
C LEU A 112 28.54 4.89 -1.62
N ALA A 113 28.47 5.15 -0.32
CA ALA A 113 29.11 6.32 0.28
C ALA A 113 29.81 5.90 1.57
N ASP A 114 30.92 6.54 1.91
CA ASP A 114 31.53 6.38 3.23
C ASP A 114 30.63 7.03 4.29
N ASP A 115 30.56 6.44 5.49
CA ASP A 115 29.78 7.04 6.56
C ASP A 115 30.51 8.26 7.12
N ALA A 116 29.92 9.44 6.90
CA ALA A 116 30.46 10.73 7.32
C ALA A 116 30.47 10.91 8.85
N ASN A 117 29.75 10.06 9.60
CA ASN A 117 29.70 10.14 11.07
C ASN A 117 30.76 9.28 11.76
N VAL A 118 31.56 8.51 11.00
CA VAL A 118 32.56 7.60 11.54
C VAL A 118 33.96 8.08 11.12
N GLN A 119 34.75 8.53 12.10
CA GLN A 119 36.17 8.85 11.86
C GLN A 119 36.94 7.57 11.51
N ASN A 120 37.80 7.64 10.49
CA ASN A 120 38.50 6.48 9.89
C ASN A 120 37.53 5.46 9.28
N SER A 121 36.74 5.91 8.31
CA SER A 121 35.57 5.21 7.78
C SER A 121 35.91 3.91 7.03
N HIS A 122 36.11 2.84 7.81
CA HIS A 122 36.03 1.44 7.36
C HIS A 122 34.57 0.99 7.25
N GLN A 123 33.61 1.93 7.22
CA GLN A 123 32.18 1.66 7.15
C GLN A 123 31.59 2.40 5.96
N LYS A 124 30.94 1.64 5.08
CA LYS A 124 30.21 2.16 3.93
C LYS A 124 28.72 2.05 4.16
N VAL A 125 28.01 3.06 3.68
CA VAL A 125 26.57 3.09 3.53
C VAL A 125 26.24 2.62 2.13
N ILE A 126 25.41 1.58 2.05
CA ILE A 126 24.86 1.08 0.79
C ILE A 126 23.39 1.48 0.75
N ILE A 127 22.99 2.16 -0.32
CA ILE A 127 21.60 2.55 -0.56
C ILE A 127 21.19 1.95 -1.89
N VAL A 128 20.13 1.15 -1.89
CA VAL A 128 19.52 0.59 -3.11
C VAL A 128 18.12 1.16 -3.23
N THR A 129 17.87 1.92 -4.28
CA THR A 129 16.58 2.48 -4.63
C THR A 129 16.04 1.81 -5.88
N VAL A 130 14.82 1.29 -5.81
CA VAL A 130 14.13 0.64 -6.92
C VAL A 130 12.84 1.41 -7.19
N THR A 131 12.69 1.90 -8.41
CA THR A 131 11.52 2.66 -8.86
C THR A 131 10.94 2.04 -10.12
N PRO A 132 9.62 1.90 -10.27
CA PRO A 132 9.02 1.49 -11.54
C PRO A 132 9.44 2.45 -12.66
N ALA A 133 9.85 1.92 -13.82
CA ALA A 133 10.27 2.73 -14.96
C ALA A 133 9.09 3.50 -15.57
N ASP A 134 7.93 2.85 -15.65
CA ASP A 134 6.65 3.45 -16.04
C ASP A 134 5.78 3.66 -14.80
N ALA A 135 6.07 4.72 -14.04
CA ALA A 135 5.21 5.14 -12.95
C ALA A 135 3.94 5.78 -13.54
N GLY A 136 2.90 4.97 -13.73
CA GLY A 136 1.54 5.50 -13.89
C GLY A 136 1.16 6.37 -12.70
N ARG A 137 0.14 7.23 -12.85
CA ARG A 137 -0.31 8.20 -11.84
C ARG A 137 -0.58 7.61 -10.44
N TRP A 138 -0.71 6.29 -10.35
CA TRP A 138 -1.04 5.52 -9.14
C TRP A 138 0.09 4.57 -8.66
N THR A 139 1.21 4.46 -9.38
CA THR A 139 2.32 3.53 -9.06
C THR A 139 3.62 4.24 -8.62
N SER A 140 3.55 5.53 -8.26
CA SER A 140 4.73 6.39 -8.03
C SER A 140 5.56 6.11 -6.76
N GLY A 141 5.46 4.94 -6.16
CA GLY A 141 6.19 4.60 -4.93
C GLY A 141 7.41 3.73 -5.21
N GLY A 142 8.61 4.33 -5.10
CA GLY A 142 9.86 3.56 -5.07
C GLY A 142 10.12 2.92 -3.71
N VAL A 143 10.95 1.88 -3.70
CA VAL A 143 11.45 1.24 -2.48
C VAL A 143 12.92 1.59 -2.33
N THR A 144 13.30 2.09 -1.15
CA THR A 144 14.71 2.35 -0.82
C THR A 144 15.12 1.53 0.38
N LEU A 145 16.15 0.71 0.21
CA LEU A 145 16.82 -0.02 1.29
C LEU A 145 18.15 0.63 1.59
N ARG A 146 18.47 0.75 2.88
CA ARG A 146 19.75 1.25 3.37
C ARG A 146 20.37 0.22 4.29
N CYS A 147 21.64 -0.08 4.09
CA CYS A 147 22.42 -0.83 5.07
C CYS A 147 23.78 -0.19 5.29
N TYR A 148 24.39 -0.58 6.40
CA TYR A 148 25.76 -0.26 6.71
C TYR A 148 26.59 -1.53 6.62
N ARG A 149 27.81 -1.37 6.11
CA ARG A 149 28.75 -2.45 5.99
C ARG A 149 30.12 -2.00 6.43
N SER A 150 30.74 -2.74 7.33
CA SER A 150 32.10 -2.53 7.78
C SER A 150 33.09 -3.43 7.03
N GLU A 151 34.33 -2.96 6.95
CA GLU A 151 35.49 -3.76 6.58
C GLU A 151 35.88 -4.70 7.72
N ASN A 152 36.47 -5.86 7.40
CA ASN A 152 36.94 -6.83 8.40
C ASN A 152 38.39 -6.53 8.84
N VAL A 153 38.68 -5.27 9.16
CA VAL A 153 39.96 -4.83 9.71
C VAL A 153 39.72 -4.38 11.15
N MET A 154 40.51 -4.92 12.08
CA MET A 154 40.43 -4.50 13.49
C MET A 154 40.91 -3.05 13.60
N GLY A 155 40.14 -2.21 14.30
CA GLY A 155 40.55 -0.83 14.56
C GLY A 155 41.87 -0.80 15.32
N THR A 156 42.83 -0.03 14.80
CA THR A 156 44.07 0.27 15.52
C THR A 156 43.70 1.12 16.73
N ASN A 157 43.89 0.60 17.94
CA ASN A 157 43.75 1.36 19.19
C ASN A 157 44.83 2.44 19.28
#